data_AF-V6MBJ3-F1
#
_entry.id   AF-V6MBJ3-F1
#
_cell.length_a   1.000
_cell.length_b   1.000
_cell.length_c   1.000
_cell.angle_alpha   90.00
_cell.angle_beta   90.00
_cell.angle_gamma   90.00
#
_symmetry.space_group_name_H-M   'P 1'
#
loop_
_entity.id
_entity.type
_entity.pdbx_description
1 polymer ?
#
loop_
_entity_poly.entity_id
_entity_poly.type
_entity_poly.pdbx_seq_one_letter_code
_entity_poly.pdbx_strand_id
1 'polypeptide(L)'
;MENMINTELDMDIEDIETIEDVEDVEEVAEVEEVADSDDDFDQDESDDDHEDVDLSDITPSVCHQQGRSVGKAGVMSIVHSKNGMRVALSQELMERLHHPKTVQIGYGEDRIAVSAYLGDQFTSYSMRESGTKSIIYRSELVKQITDRYDLDFSNRTSITFSDVTYKGQGKNTVAFIHVKE
;
A
#
# COMPACT_ATOMS: atom_id res chain seq x y z
N MET A 1 27.05 42.50 -42.84
CA MET A 1 25.62 42.87 -42.83
C MET A 1 25.04 42.13 -41.65
N GLU A 2 24.90 42.88 -40.56
CA GLU A 2 24.61 42.43 -39.19
C GLU A 2 23.15 42.02 -38.97
N ASN A 3 22.98 41.17 -37.95
CA ASN A 3 21.94 41.09 -36.91
C ASN A 3 21.74 39.60 -36.58
N MET A 4 22.24 39.00 -35.50
CA MET A 4 22.18 39.35 -34.07
C MET A 4 20.77 39.70 -33.60
N ILE A 5 20.06 38.69 -33.08
CA ILE A 5 19.07 38.83 -32.01
C ILE A 5 19.33 37.67 -31.04
N ASN A 6 19.98 38.00 -29.93
CA ASN A 6 20.01 37.20 -28.70
C ASN A 6 18.69 37.38 -27.96
N THR A 7 18.22 36.36 -27.25
CA THR A 7 17.36 36.55 -26.08
C THR A 7 17.70 35.46 -25.08
N GLU A 8 18.62 35.81 -24.19
CA GLU A 8 18.82 35.20 -22.88
C GLU A 8 17.61 35.56 -22.01
N LEU A 9 17.09 34.57 -21.28
CA LEU A 9 16.15 34.75 -20.19
C LEU A 9 16.90 34.41 -18.90
N ASP A 10 17.63 35.40 -18.40
CA ASP A 10 18.05 35.46 -17.01
C ASP A 10 16.84 35.94 -16.20
N MET A 11 16.45 35.16 -15.19
CA MET A 11 15.46 35.59 -14.20
C MET A 11 16.22 36.05 -12.96
N ASP A 12 16.16 37.35 -12.72
CA ASP A 12 16.68 38.03 -11.55
C ASP A 12 16.01 37.52 -10.27
N ILE A 13 16.82 37.09 -9.30
CA ILE A 13 16.43 36.88 -7.90
C ILE A 13 16.87 38.14 -7.16
N GLU A 14 15.93 39.03 -6.88
CA GLU A 14 16.12 40.13 -5.93
C GLU A 14 15.19 39.92 -4.72
N ASP A 15 15.75 40.22 -3.54
CA ASP A 15 15.12 40.48 -2.24
C ASP A 15 14.68 39.29 -1.36
N ILE A 16 15.64 38.70 -0.65
CA ILE A 16 15.42 38.21 0.72
C ILE A 16 16.10 39.19 1.67
N GLU A 17 15.29 39.99 2.36
CA GLU A 17 15.72 40.89 3.41
C GLU A 17 16.27 40.10 4.61
N THR A 18 17.50 40.45 4.98
CA THR A 18 18.12 40.22 6.28
C THR A 18 17.26 40.78 7.42
N ILE A 19 16.98 39.97 8.44
CA ILE A 19 16.51 40.46 9.73
C ILE A 19 17.57 40.13 10.77
N GLU A 20 18.07 41.22 11.36
CA GLU A 20 19.09 41.31 12.39
C GLU A 20 18.54 40.89 13.77
N ASP A 21 19.49 40.53 14.63
CA ASP A 21 19.37 40.24 16.06
C ASP A 21 18.54 41.27 16.82
N VAL A 22 17.68 40.81 17.75
CA VAL A 22 17.18 41.63 18.87
C VAL A 22 17.24 40.81 20.16
N GLU A 23 17.83 41.47 21.15
CA GLU A 23 18.23 41.02 22.47
C GLU A 23 17.07 40.71 23.44
N ASP A 24 17.47 40.01 24.51
CA ASP A 24 16.81 39.70 25.78
C ASP A 24 15.72 40.67 26.27
N VAL A 25 14.62 40.09 26.76
CA VAL A 25 13.88 40.61 27.92
C VAL A 25 13.37 39.44 28.77
N GLU A 26 13.93 39.31 29.99
CA GLU A 26 13.33 38.57 31.10
C GLU A 26 12.07 39.32 31.57
N GLU A 27 10.94 38.63 31.80
CA GLU A 27 10.11 38.91 32.99
C GLU A 27 9.21 37.72 33.35
N VAL A 28 9.17 37.49 34.65
CA VAL A 28 8.58 36.42 35.43
C VAL A 28 7.05 36.43 35.44
N ALA A 29 6.45 35.24 35.50
CA ALA A 29 5.10 35.06 36.05
C ALA A 29 5.03 33.78 36.88
N GLU A 30 4.96 33.98 38.19
CA GLU A 30 4.63 32.97 39.19
C GLU A 30 3.25 32.38 38.91
N VAL A 31 3.12 31.05 38.99
CA VAL A 31 1.83 30.37 39.06
C VAL A 31 1.83 29.51 40.31
N GLU A 32 1.29 30.08 41.40
CA GLU A 32 0.69 29.30 42.48
C GLU A 32 -0.71 28.86 42.04
N GLU A 33 -0.99 27.57 42.05
CA GLU A 33 -2.34 27.06 42.28
C GLU A 33 -2.18 25.71 43.01
N VAL A 34 -2.53 25.74 44.29
CA VAL A 34 -2.64 24.59 45.19
C VAL A 34 -3.92 23.81 44.89
N ALA A 35 -3.79 22.53 44.56
CA ALA A 35 -4.92 21.62 44.45
C ALA A 35 -4.68 20.43 45.37
N ASP A 36 -4.99 20.60 46.66
CA ASP A 36 -5.33 19.49 47.56
C ASP A 36 -6.85 19.44 47.64
N SER A 37 -7.43 18.52 46.86
CA SER A 37 -8.79 18.04 47.08
C SER A 37 -8.68 16.56 47.42
N ASP A 38 -8.79 16.27 48.71
CA ASP A 38 -9.05 14.93 49.23
C ASP A 38 -10.36 14.42 48.61
N ASP A 39 -10.25 13.55 47.60
CA ASP A 39 -11.38 12.82 47.04
C ASP A 39 -11.47 11.48 47.81
N ASP A 40 -12.33 11.49 48.83
CA ASP A 40 -12.75 10.30 49.59
C ASP A 40 -13.35 9.28 48.61
N PHE A 41 -12.55 8.27 48.24
CA PHE A 41 -13.00 7.17 47.41
C PHE A 41 -13.83 6.21 48.28
N ASP A 42 -15.16 6.40 48.28
CA ASP A 42 -16.12 5.45 48.81
C ASP A 42 -15.84 4.04 48.24
N GLN A 43 -15.48 3.10 49.10
CA GLN A 43 -15.41 1.68 48.75
C GLN A 43 -16.83 1.16 48.50
N ASP A 44 -17.20 1.04 47.24
CA ASP A 44 -18.32 0.21 46.83
C ASP A 44 -17.89 -1.25 46.98
N GLU A 45 -18.25 -1.88 48.11
CA GLU A 45 -18.18 -3.33 48.28
C GLU A 45 -19.17 -3.98 47.31
N SER A 46 -18.75 -4.19 46.06
CA SER A 46 -19.44 -5.15 45.21
C SER A 46 -19.11 -6.54 45.75
N ASP A 47 -20.13 -7.22 46.29
CA ASP A 47 -20.13 -8.65 46.57
C ASP A 47 -19.71 -9.39 45.28
N ASP A 48 -18.42 -9.70 45.16
CA ASP A 48 -17.88 -10.48 44.07
C ASP A 48 -18.20 -11.94 44.36
N ASP A 49 -19.32 -12.41 43.80
CA ASP A 49 -19.73 -13.81 43.80
C ASP A 49 -18.68 -14.63 43.01
N HIS A 50 -17.58 -14.97 43.67
CA HIS A 50 -16.63 -15.98 43.21
C HIS A 50 -17.24 -17.37 43.37
N GLU A 51 -18.23 -17.69 42.54
CA GLU A 51 -18.64 -19.08 42.32
C GLU A 51 -17.62 -19.76 41.40
N ASP A 52 -16.93 -20.77 41.94
CA ASP A 52 -16.06 -21.64 41.14
C ASP A 52 -16.89 -22.32 40.04
N VAL A 53 -16.61 -22.00 38.79
CA VAL A 53 -17.30 -22.61 37.65
C VAL A 53 -16.77 -24.03 37.44
N ASP A 54 -17.64 -25.03 37.60
CA ASP A 54 -17.32 -26.42 37.30
C ASP A 54 -17.21 -26.63 35.77
N LEU A 55 -15.98 -26.83 35.28
CA LEU A 55 -15.68 -27.07 33.87
C LEU A 55 -15.53 -28.56 33.54
N SER A 56 -15.89 -29.48 34.46
CA SER A 56 -15.73 -30.94 34.31
C SER A 56 -16.36 -31.51 33.04
N ASP A 57 -17.41 -30.86 32.54
CA ASP A 57 -18.17 -31.29 31.36
C ASP A 57 -17.74 -30.58 30.06
N ILE A 58 -16.73 -29.71 30.10
CA ILE A 58 -16.30 -28.92 28.94
C ILE A 58 -15.22 -29.66 28.16
N THR A 59 -15.49 -29.91 26.88
CA THR A 59 -14.53 -30.50 25.96
C THR A 59 -13.65 -29.42 25.33
N PRO A 60 -12.30 -29.52 25.41
CA PRO A 60 -11.41 -28.55 24.81
C PRO A 60 -11.43 -28.64 23.27
N SER A 61 -11.30 -27.49 22.61
CA SER A 61 -11.12 -27.45 21.16
C SER A 61 -9.75 -28.02 20.78
N VAL A 62 -9.73 -29.00 19.89
CA VAL A 62 -8.52 -29.63 19.35
C VAL A 62 -8.27 -29.19 17.90
N CYS A 63 -8.10 -27.88 17.69
CA CYS A 63 -7.74 -27.36 16.37
C CYS A 63 -6.22 -27.46 16.13
N HIS A 64 -5.84 -27.86 14.93
CA HIS A 64 -4.44 -27.88 14.50
C HIS A 64 -4.29 -26.94 13.32
N GLN A 65 -3.46 -25.91 13.47
CA GLN A 65 -3.12 -25.04 12.35
C GLN A 65 -2.12 -25.78 11.45
N GLN A 66 -2.57 -26.19 10.27
CA GLN A 66 -1.63 -26.65 9.25
C GLN A 66 -0.81 -25.47 8.76
N GLY A 67 0.48 -25.47 9.11
CA GLY A 67 1.45 -24.54 8.54
C GLY A 67 1.53 -24.75 7.04
N ARG A 68 1.42 -23.66 6.27
CA ARG A 68 1.71 -23.68 4.83
C ARG A 68 3.22 -23.47 4.67
N SER A 69 3.88 -24.31 3.86
CA SER A 69 5.24 -24.01 3.41
C SER A 69 5.24 -22.69 2.64
N VAL A 70 6.08 -21.74 3.03
CA VAL A 70 6.22 -20.46 2.32
C VAL A 70 7.07 -20.70 1.08
N GLY A 71 6.42 -20.89 -0.07
CA GLY A 71 7.08 -20.83 -1.38
C GLY A 71 7.53 -19.39 -1.70
N LYS A 72 8.16 -19.20 -2.87
CA LYS A 72 8.55 -17.87 -3.39
C LYS A 72 7.36 -16.90 -3.31
N ALA A 73 7.55 -15.75 -2.64
CA ALA A 73 6.51 -14.76 -2.44
C ALA A 73 5.90 -14.33 -3.79
N GLY A 74 4.57 -14.29 -3.83
CA GLY A 74 3.82 -13.91 -5.02
C GLY A 74 3.84 -12.41 -5.27
N VAL A 75 4.10 -12.00 -6.50
CA VAL A 75 4.20 -10.58 -6.90
C VAL A 75 2.87 -10.03 -7.43
N MET A 76 2.04 -10.87 -8.02
CA MET A 76 0.74 -10.50 -8.56
C MET A 76 -0.25 -11.65 -8.41
N SER A 77 -1.45 -11.36 -7.92
CA SER A 77 -2.53 -12.33 -7.82
C SER A 77 -3.74 -11.86 -8.62
N ILE A 78 -4.29 -12.74 -9.43
CA ILE A 78 -5.60 -12.57 -10.07
C ILE A 78 -6.62 -13.26 -9.19
N VAL A 79 -7.60 -12.51 -8.70
CA VAL A 79 -8.73 -13.06 -7.95
C VAL A 79 -9.95 -13.01 -8.87
N HIS A 80 -10.51 -14.19 -9.14
CA HIS A 80 -11.68 -14.37 -9.98
C HIS A 80 -12.68 -15.23 -9.23
N SER A 81 -13.63 -14.57 -8.57
CA SER A 81 -14.68 -15.22 -7.79
C SER A 81 -16.02 -14.54 -8.03
N LYS A 82 -17.12 -15.23 -7.71
CA LYS A 82 -18.47 -14.65 -7.80
C LYS A 82 -18.63 -13.37 -6.98
N ASN A 83 -17.96 -13.32 -5.82
CA ASN A 83 -18.09 -12.23 -4.86
C ASN A 83 -17.04 -11.12 -5.04
N GLY A 84 -16.16 -11.22 -6.04
CA GLY A 84 -15.15 -10.21 -6.26
C GLY A 84 -14.16 -10.59 -7.35
N MET A 85 -13.89 -9.63 -8.23
CA MET A 85 -12.84 -9.67 -9.24
C MET A 85 -11.85 -8.55 -8.98
N ARG A 86 -10.58 -8.92 -8.79
CA ARG A 86 -9.52 -7.95 -8.54
C ARG A 86 -8.15 -8.48 -8.96
N VAL A 87 -7.28 -7.54 -9.31
CA VAL A 87 -5.83 -7.79 -9.42
C VAL A 87 -5.19 -7.26 -8.14
N ALA A 88 -4.36 -8.07 -7.50
CA ALA A 88 -3.59 -7.68 -6.33
C ALA A 88 -2.10 -7.66 -6.67
N LEU A 89 -1.43 -6.56 -6.37
CA LEU A 89 0.00 -6.37 -6.56
C LEU A 89 0.69 -6.40 -5.19
N SER A 90 1.82 -7.08 -5.07
CA SER A 90 2.56 -7.14 -3.83
C SER A 90 3.20 -5.79 -3.49
N GLN A 91 3.44 -5.56 -2.20
CA GLN A 91 4.22 -4.41 -1.73
C GLN A 91 5.61 -4.36 -2.40
N GLU A 92 6.31 -5.50 -2.52
CA GLU A 92 7.63 -5.56 -3.17
C GLU A 92 7.58 -5.04 -4.62
N LEU A 93 6.56 -5.43 -5.40
CA LEU A 93 6.38 -4.94 -6.76
C LEU A 93 6.19 -3.41 -6.75
N MET A 94 5.37 -2.91 -5.83
CA MET A 94 5.06 -1.49 -5.72
C MET A 94 6.25 -0.64 -5.29
N GLU A 95 7.11 -1.15 -4.40
CA GLU A 95 8.37 -0.52 -4.00
C GLU A 95 9.29 -0.36 -5.21
N ARG A 96 9.43 -1.40 -6.04
CA ARG A 96 10.24 -1.36 -7.28
C ARG A 96 9.68 -0.40 -8.34
N LEU A 97 8.37 -0.17 -8.32
CA LEU A 97 7.69 0.81 -9.17
C LEU A 97 7.68 2.23 -8.60
N HIS A 98 8.23 2.44 -7.39
CA HIS A 98 8.22 3.71 -6.65
C HIS A 98 6.81 4.19 -6.26
N HIS A 99 5.95 3.25 -5.83
CA HIS A 99 4.61 3.51 -5.28
C HIS A 99 3.74 4.47 -6.10
N PRO A 100 3.51 4.22 -7.39
CA PRO A 100 2.65 5.07 -8.19
C PRO A 100 1.19 4.94 -7.75
N LYS A 101 0.44 6.04 -7.80
CA LYS A 101 -1.01 6.05 -7.47
C LYS A 101 -1.85 5.24 -8.46
N THR A 102 -1.37 5.15 -9.70
CA THR A 102 -1.99 4.41 -10.80
C THR A 102 -0.95 3.58 -11.53
N VAL A 103 -1.36 2.44 -12.07
CA VAL A 103 -0.51 1.63 -12.95
C VAL A 103 -1.16 1.40 -14.30
N GLN A 104 -0.34 1.21 -15.31
CA GLN A 104 -0.74 0.74 -16.63
C GLN A 104 -0.33 -0.72 -16.77
N ILE A 105 -1.18 -1.48 -17.47
CA ILE A 105 -0.98 -2.92 -17.71
C ILE A 105 -0.95 -3.17 -19.21
N GLY A 106 0.06 -3.90 -19.64
CA GLY A 106 0.23 -4.39 -21.01
C GLY A 106 0.37 -5.91 -21.05
N TYR A 107 0.11 -6.49 -22.22
CA TYR A 107 0.17 -7.94 -22.40
C TYR A 107 1.23 -8.35 -23.42
N GLY A 108 2.04 -9.34 -23.05
CA GLY A 108 2.91 -10.09 -23.95
C GLY A 108 2.29 -11.44 -24.32
N GLU A 109 3.12 -12.35 -24.84
CA GLU A 109 2.72 -13.74 -25.14
C GLU A 109 2.60 -14.58 -23.86
N ASP A 110 3.56 -14.45 -22.96
CA ASP A 110 3.75 -15.25 -21.74
C ASP A 110 3.91 -14.38 -20.49
N ARG A 111 3.73 -13.06 -20.62
CA ARG A 111 4.05 -12.09 -19.57
C ARG A 111 3.13 -10.90 -19.54
N ILE A 112 2.94 -10.34 -18.35
CA ILE A 112 2.17 -9.12 -18.10
C ILE A 112 3.15 -8.01 -17.75
N ALA A 113 3.09 -6.90 -18.48
CA ALA A 113 3.86 -5.70 -18.17
C ALA A 113 3.07 -4.79 -17.22
N VAL A 114 3.69 -4.34 -16.14
CA VAL A 114 3.11 -3.40 -15.17
C VAL A 114 4.10 -2.26 -14.95
N SER A 115 3.64 -1.02 -15.07
CA SER A 115 4.45 0.16 -14.78
C SER A 115 3.57 1.33 -14.36
N ALA A 116 4.17 2.36 -13.76
CA ALA A 116 3.52 3.65 -13.57
C ALA A 116 3.05 4.24 -14.92
N TYR A 117 3.85 4.05 -15.99
CA TYR A 117 3.55 4.53 -17.33
C TYR A 117 4.31 3.71 -18.40
N LEU A 118 3.55 3.12 -19.32
CA LEU A 118 3.98 2.36 -20.50
C LEU A 118 3.79 3.15 -21.80
N GLY A 119 2.83 4.08 -21.85
CA GLY A 119 2.51 4.91 -23.03
C GLY A 119 1.10 5.48 -22.99
N ASP A 120 0.82 6.45 -23.87
CA ASP A 120 -0.45 7.20 -23.89
C ASP A 120 -1.67 6.35 -24.29
N GLN A 121 -1.44 5.28 -25.05
CA GLN A 121 -2.48 4.35 -25.49
C GLN A 121 -2.93 3.39 -24.39
N PHE A 122 -2.22 3.31 -23.26
CA PHE A 122 -2.55 2.38 -22.19
C PHE A 122 -3.50 3.00 -21.18
N THR A 123 -4.47 2.21 -20.72
CA THR A 123 -5.37 2.63 -19.64
C THR A 123 -4.64 2.66 -18.30
N SER A 124 -4.78 3.76 -17.57
CA SER A 124 -4.30 3.89 -16.20
C SER A 124 -5.34 3.39 -15.20
N TYR A 125 -4.95 2.45 -14.34
CA TYR A 125 -5.78 1.86 -13.31
C TYR A 125 -5.43 2.43 -11.94
N SER A 126 -6.41 3.02 -11.25
CA SER A 126 -6.26 3.40 -9.85
C SER A 126 -6.29 2.17 -8.94
N MET A 127 -5.49 2.25 -7.87
CA MET A 127 -5.36 1.18 -6.88
C MET A 127 -5.86 1.64 -5.52
N ARG A 128 -6.29 0.67 -4.71
CA ARG A 128 -6.52 0.84 -3.27
C ARG A 128 -5.55 -0.01 -2.49
N GLU A 129 -5.01 0.53 -1.41
CA GLU A 129 -4.21 -0.26 -0.48
C GLU A 129 -5.10 -1.18 0.35
N SER A 130 -4.65 -2.41 0.58
CA SER A 130 -5.31 -3.40 1.41
C SER A 130 -4.25 -4.29 2.05
N GLY A 131 -3.90 -3.98 3.31
CA GLY A 131 -2.74 -4.59 3.96
C GLY A 131 -1.46 -4.30 3.17
N THR A 132 -0.64 -5.33 2.94
CA THR A 132 0.63 -5.25 2.19
C THR A 132 0.47 -5.37 0.67
N LYS A 133 -0.72 -5.04 0.14
CA LYS A 133 -1.03 -5.17 -1.28
C LYS A 133 -1.74 -3.94 -1.83
N SER A 134 -1.45 -3.64 -3.08
CA SER A 134 -2.22 -2.66 -3.87
C SER A 134 -3.21 -3.39 -4.77
N ILE A 135 -4.48 -2.99 -4.72
CA ILE A 135 -5.59 -3.71 -5.32
C ILE A 135 -6.25 -2.89 -6.43
N ILE A 136 -6.40 -3.49 -7.60
CA ILE A 136 -7.18 -2.95 -8.73
C ILE A 136 -8.52 -3.68 -8.79
N TYR A 137 -9.61 -2.96 -8.53
CA TYR A 137 -10.97 -3.48 -8.66
C TYR A 137 -11.53 -3.21 -10.07
N ARG A 138 -11.19 -4.08 -11.03
CA ARG A 138 -11.67 -4.00 -12.42
C ARG A 138 -11.97 -5.39 -12.96
N SER A 139 -13.25 -5.71 -13.11
CA SER A 139 -13.71 -7.03 -13.59
C SER A 139 -13.30 -7.29 -15.03
N GLU A 140 -13.38 -6.29 -15.91
CA GLU A 140 -12.97 -6.42 -17.32
C GLU A 140 -11.48 -6.74 -17.45
N LEU A 141 -10.63 -6.09 -16.64
CA LEU A 141 -9.19 -6.40 -16.60
C LEU A 141 -8.94 -7.85 -16.18
N VAL A 142 -9.63 -8.32 -15.14
CA VAL A 142 -9.52 -9.71 -14.69
C VAL A 142 -9.94 -10.68 -15.79
N LYS A 143 -11.08 -10.42 -16.45
CA LYS A 143 -11.55 -11.26 -17.57
C LYS A 143 -10.56 -11.29 -18.73
N GLN A 144 -10.04 -10.13 -19.14
CA GLN A 144 -9.03 -10.06 -20.20
C GLN A 144 -7.77 -10.87 -19.87
N ILE A 145 -7.28 -10.80 -18.63
CA ILE A 145 -6.13 -11.59 -18.19
C ILE A 145 -6.47 -13.08 -18.20
N THR A 146 -7.62 -13.46 -17.64
CA THR A 146 -8.09 -14.86 -17.59
C THR A 146 -8.21 -15.46 -18.97
N ASP A 147 -8.91 -14.77 -19.88
CA ASP A 147 -9.19 -15.25 -21.24
C ASP A 147 -7.90 -15.31 -22.07
N ARG A 148 -7.01 -14.31 -21.94
CA ARG A 148 -5.78 -14.25 -22.72
C ARG A 148 -4.80 -15.38 -22.40
N TYR A 149 -4.70 -15.73 -21.12
CA TYR A 149 -3.72 -16.72 -20.65
C TYR A 149 -4.34 -18.07 -20.30
N ASP A 150 -5.62 -18.27 -20.62
CA ASP A 150 -6.38 -19.49 -20.35
C ASP A 150 -6.28 -19.94 -18.88
N LEU A 151 -6.50 -18.98 -17.97
CA LEU A 151 -6.38 -19.22 -16.54
C LEU A 151 -7.59 -19.97 -15.99
N ASP A 152 -7.39 -21.17 -15.44
CA ASP A 152 -8.47 -21.98 -14.87
C ASP A 152 -8.75 -21.65 -13.38
N PHE A 153 -9.97 -21.16 -13.12
CA PHE A 153 -10.50 -20.87 -11.79
C PHE A 153 -11.60 -21.85 -11.33
N SER A 154 -11.78 -22.99 -12.02
CA SER A 154 -12.83 -23.98 -11.72
C SER A 154 -12.81 -24.47 -10.27
N ASN A 155 -11.62 -24.65 -9.70
CA ASN A 155 -11.40 -25.18 -8.35
C ASN A 155 -10.66 -24.21 -7.42
N ARG A 156 -10.49 -22.94 -7.82
CA ARG A 156 -9.72 -21.94 -7.07
C ARG A 156 -10.28 -20.55 -7.29
N THR A 157 -10.13 -19.69 -6.30
CA THR A 157 -10.58 -18.28 -6.40
C THR A 157 -9.46 -17.33 -6.80
N SER A 158 -8.20 -17.77 -6.75
CA SER A 158 -7.05 -16.96 -7.11
C SER A 158 -5.92 -17.76 -7.75
N ILE A 159 -5.21 -17.13 -8.67
CA ILE A 159 -3.91 -17.58 -9.20
C ILE A 159 -2.90 -16.50 -8.89
N THR A 160 -1.72 -16.89 -8.41
CA THR A 160 -0.65 -15.97 -8.03
C THR A 160 0.61 -16.28 -8.83
N PHE A 161 1.16 -15.25 -9.45
CA PHE A 161 2.43 -15.29 -10.17
C PHE A 161 3.53 -14.77 -9.25
N SER A 162 4.65 -15.49 -9.22
CA SER A 162 5.82 -15.13 -8.39
C SER A 162 7.04 -14.75 -9.23
N ASP A 163 7.04 -15.04 -10.53
CA ASP A 163 8.19 -14.74 -11.38
C ASP A 163 8.07 -13.39 -12.07
N VAL A 164 9.13 -12.59 -11.93
CA VAL A 164 9.16 -11.20 -12.40
C VAL A 164 10.55 -10.77 -12.81
N THR A 165 10.64 -10.00 -13.88
CA THR A 165 11.85 -9.30 -14.32
C THR A 165 11.59 -7.80 -14.41
N TYR A 166 12.52 -6.99 -13.93
CA TYR A 166 12.41 -5.53 -13.98
C TYR A 166 13.32 -4.95 -15.06
N LYS A 167 12.83 -3.95 -15.80
CA LYS A 167 13.63 -3.17 -16.76
C LYS A 167 13.34 -1.68 -16.62
N GLY A 168 14.37 -0.85 -16.76
CA GLY A 168 14.22 0.60 -16.83
C GLY A 168 13.74 1.06 -18.21
N GLN A 169 12.84 2.04 -18.23
CA GLN A 169 12.37 2.74 -19.42
C GLN A 169 12.32 4.25 -19.12
N GLY A 170 13.39 4.96 -19.47
CA GLY A 170 13.53 6.38 -19.11
C GLY A 170 13.58 6.56 -17.59
N LYS A 171 12.60 7.28 -17.03
CA LYS A 171 12.45 7.50 -15.59
C LYS A 171 11.57 6.45 -14.89
N ASN A 172 11.00 5.51 -15.64
CA ASN A 172 10.06 4.53 -15.13
C ASN A 172 10.70 3.13 -15.04
N THR A 173 10.24 2.34 -14.09
CA THR A 173 10.51 0.90 -14.02
C THR A 173 9.33 0.15 -14.61
N VAL A 174 9.60 -0.86 -15.43
CA VAL A 174 8.61 -1.80 -15.96
C VAL A 174 8.86 -3.18 -15.35
N ALA A 175 7.84 -3.75 -14.72
CA ALA A 175 7.84 -5.12 -14.23
C ALA A 175 7.20 -6.04 -15.27
N PHE A 176 7.90 -7.09 -15.68
CA PHE A 176 7.41 -8.15 -16.54
C PHE A 176 7.15 -9.40 -15.69
N ILE A 177 5.89 -9.69 -15.44
CA ILE A 177 5.44 -10.81 -14.62
C ILE A 177 5.15 -12.00 -15.53
N HIS A 178 5.83 -13.12 -15.33
CA HIS A 178 5.69 -14.30 -16.18
C HIS A 178 4.51 -15.17 -15.72
N VAL A 179 3.70 -15.58 -16.69
CA VAL A 179 2.43 -16.31 -16.48
C VAL A 179 2.62 -17.82 -16.66
N LYS A 180 3.64 -18.23 -17.41
CA LYS A 180 4.05 -19.64 -17.60
C LYS A 180 5.52 -19.77 -17.21
N GLU A 181 5.87 -20.88 -16.58
CA GLU A 181 7.27 -21.35 -16.42
C GLU A 181 7.71 -22.13 -17.66
#